data_AF-A0A7R9EC76-F1
#
_entry.id   AF-A0A7R9EC76-F1
#
_cell.length_a   1.000
_cell.length_b   1.000
_cell.length_c   1.000
_cell.angle_alpha   90.00
_cell.angle_beta   90.00
_cell.angle_gamma   90.00
#
_symmetry.space_group_name_H-M   'P 1'
#
loop_
_entity.id
_entity.type
_entity.pdbx_description
1 polymer ?
#
loop_
_entity_poly.entity_id
_entity_poly.type
_entity_poly.pdbx_seq_one_letter_code
_entity_poly.pdbx_strand_id
1 'polypeptide(L)'
;MNKYLNQSASIVFDDKETENHPLTTAEIKECVKDIKVLGRKDLRLLLNWWKAMRELAEKKAKEGEEETVKEEEVKAVQVDEDEEELEAVAKQITELQEEEARDLKRKKKRTNKERKKLQDRLNLKMVLRGDEGPRLEGEDMFALNQVTTIEALNTVIDQVPDTVAESDPDSDDELEPKRKMVPFKRDRTDHLDSSGT
;
A
#
# COMPACT_ATOMS: atom_id res chain seq x y z
N MET A 1 -14.87 26.26 -15.64
CA MET A 1 -13.88 27.19 -15.04
C MET A 1 -12.70 26.47 -14.40
N ASN A 2 -12.88 25.40 -13.62
CA ASN A 2 -11.78 24.65 -12.98
C ASN A 2 -10.63 24.24 -13.92
N LYS A 3 -10.93 23.79 -15.14
CA LYS A 3 -9.91 23.44 -16.14
C LYS A 3 -9.04 24.62 -16.59
N TYR A 4 -9.60 25.83 -16.59
CA TYR A 4 -8.95 27.04 -17.12
C TYR A 4 -8.09 27.74 -16.06
N LEU A 5 -8.47 27.67 -14.78
CA LEU A 5 -7.69 28.28 -13.69
C LEU A 5 -6.25 27.78 -13.62
N ASN A 6 -6.01 26.49 -13.91
CA ASN A 6 -4.66 25.92 -13.94
C ASN A 6 -3.83 26.35 -15.15
N GLN A 7 -4.46 26.85 -16.21
CA GLN A 7 -3.81 27.22 -17.47
C GLN A 7 -3.63 28.74 -17.61
N SER A 8 -4.45 29.53 -16.93
CA SER A 8 -4.42 30.99 -16.93
C SER A 8 -3.59 31.56 -15.78
N ALA A 9 -2.89 32.68 -16.02
CA ALA A 9 -2.18 33.43 -14.98
C ALA A 9 -3.00 34.59 -14.39
N SER A 10 -3.88 35.20 -15.18
CA SER A 10 -4.72 36.33 -14.76
C SER A 10 -6.10 36.22 -15.42
N ILE A 11 -7.14 36.69 -14.73
CA ILE A 11 -8.47 36.90 -15.31
C ILE A 11 -8.67 38.41 -15.51
N VAL A 12 -9.38 38.81 -16.57
CA VAL A 12 -9.73 40.21 -16.83
C VAL A 12 -11.24 40.31 -16.86
N PHE A 13 -11.79 41.38 -16.27
CA PHE A 13 -13.21 41.68 -16.32
C PHE A 13 -13.52 42.44 -17.61
N ASP A 14 -14.38 41.89 -18.45
CA ASP A 14 -14.78 42.53 -19.71
C ASP A 14 -15.81 43.65 -19.50
N ASP A 15 -16.74 43.46 -18.55
CA ASP A 15 -17.85 44.38 -18.30
C ASP A 15 -17.78 45.08 -16.94
N LYS A 16 -18.01 46.40 -16.93
CA LYS A 16 -18.07 47.22 -15.70
C LYS A 16 -19.18 46.80 -14.73
N GLU A 17 -20.21 46.13 -15.23
CA GLU A 17 -21.29 45.57 -14.40
C GLU A 17 -20.79 44.40 -13.54
N THR A 18 -19.88 43.59 -14.07
CA THR A 18 -19.24 42.50 -13.32
C THR A 18 -18.21 43.04 -12.33
N GLU A 19 -17.52 44.12 -12.69
CA GLU A 19 -16.52 44.76 -11.82
C GLU A 19 -17.14 45.48 -10.62
N ASN A 20 -18.35 46.03 -10.74
CA ASN A 20 -19.02 46.79 -9.67
C ASN A 20 -20.15 46.01 -8.99
N HIS A 21 -20.27 44.71 -9.25
CA HIS A 21 -21.30 43.87 -8.64
C HIS A 21 -21.09 43.77 -7.11
N PRO A 22 -22.14 43.76 -6.27
CA PRO A 22 -22.00 43.59 -4.82
C PRO A 22 -21.26 42.29 -4.42
N LEU A 23 -21.29 41.28 -5.29
CA LEU A 23 -20.55 40.02 -5.09
C LEU A 23 -19.06 40.11 -5.46
N THR A 24 -18.62 41.10 -6.25
CA THR A 24 -17.19 41.34 -6.53
C THR A 24 -16.59 42.20 -5.43
N THR A 25 -16.25 41.56 -4.31
CA THR A 25 -15.52 42.19 -3.21
C THR A 25 -14.10 42.60 -3.65
N ALA A 26 -13.48 43.52 -2.91
CA ALA A 26 -12.11 43.98 -3.19
C ALA A 26 -11.10 42.82 -3.19
N GLU A 27 -11.33 41.81 -2.34
CA GLU A 27 -10.52 40.59 -2.26
C GLU A 27 -10.53 39.80 -3.57
N ILE A 28 -11.70 39.66 -4.21
CA ILE A 28 -11.83 38.95 -5.49
C ILE A 28 -11.08 39.69 -6.59
N LYS A 29 -11.12 41.03 -6.60
CA LYS A 29 -10.38 41.85 -7.57
C LYS A 29 -8.87 41.69 -7.43
N GLU A 30 -8.36 41.50 -6.22
CA GLU A 30 -6.95 41.21 -6.01
C GLU A 30 -6.59 39.78 -6.40
N CYS A 31 -7.44 38.81 -6.08
CA CYS A 31 -7.21 37.41 -6.41
C CYS A 31 -7.16 37.16 -7.93
N VAL A 32 -7.98 37.88 -8.69
CA VAL A 32 -8.05 37.77 -10.15
C VAL A 32 -6.77 38.25 -10.87
N LYS A 33 -5.95 39.10 -10.23
CA LYS A 33 -4.74 39.68 -10.83
C LYS A 33 -3.63 38.65 -11.06
N ASP A 34 -3.39 37.77 -10.09
CA ASP A 34 -2.38 36.71 -10.18
C ASP A 34 -2.89 35.43 -9.53
N ILE A 35 -3.40 34.54 -10.36
CA ILE A 35 -4.06 33.30 -9.92
C ILE A 35 -3.03 32.26 -9.49
N LYS A 36 -1.77 32.38 -9.93
CA LYS A 36 -0.74 31.37 -9.66
C LYS A 36 -0.15 31.46 -8.26
N VAL A 37 -0.25 32.61 -7.60
CA VAL A 37 0.16 32.81 -6.21
C VAL A 37 -0.95 32.55 -5.21
N LEU A 38 -2.16 32.23 -5.69
CA LEU A 38 -3.30 31.97 -4.83
C LEU A 38 -3.20 30.63 -4.11
N GLY A 39 -3.66 30.64 -2.86
CA GLY A 39 -3.82 29.43 -2.08
C GLY A 39 -5.08 28.68 -2.46
N ARG A 40 -5.21 27.47 -1.92
CA ARG A 40 -6.40 26.62 -2.10
C ARG A 40 -7.70 27.30 -1.62
N LYS A 41 -7.61 28.20 -0.64
CA LYS A 41 -8.74 28.97 -0.11
C LYS A 41 -9.20 30.05 -1.09
N ASP A 42 -8.27 30.80 -1.66
CA ASP A 42 -8.60 31.92 -2.56
C ASP A 42 -9.09 31.41 -3.93
N LEU A 43 -8.53 30.30 -4.41
CA LEU A 43 -9.04 29.61 -5.61
C LEU A 43 -10.49 29.15 -5.43
N ARG A 44 -10.85 28.68 -4.23
CA ARG A 44 -12.24 28.32 -3.91
C ARG A 44 -13.14 29.55 -3.84
N LEU A 45 -12.67 30.64 -3.23
CA LEU A 45 -13.39 31.91 -3.18
C LEU A 45 -13.74 32.38 -4.61
N LEU A 46 -12.78 32.33 -5.54
CA LEU A 46 -12.99 32.67 -6.95
C LEU A 46 -14.02 31.75 -7.64
N LEU A 47 -13.93 30.44 -7.41
CA LEU A 47 -14.87 29.48 -8.00
C LEU A 47 -16.30 29.70 -7.50
N ASN A 48 -16.46 29.96 -6.20
CA ASN A 48 -17.77 30.19 -5.58
C ASN A 48 -18.36 31.52 -6.05
N TRP A 49 -17.55 32.58 -6.10
CA TRP A 49 -17.95 33.84 -6.70
C TRP A 49 -18.42 33.65 -8.15
N TRP A 50 -17.66 32.90 -8.96
CA TRP A 50 -18.04 32.67 -10.36
C TRP A 50 -19.35 31.87 -10.50
N LYS A 51 -19.56 30.85 -9.66
CA LYS A 51 -20.83 30.11 -9.61
C LYS A 51 -22.00 31.05 -9.25
N ALA A 52 -21.84 31.88 -8.22
CA ALA A 52 -22.87 32.84 -7.80
C ALA A 52 -23.19 33.86 -8.90
N MET A 53 -22.17 34.39 -9.57
CA MET A 53 -22.33 35.30 -10.71
C MET A 53 -23.04 34.64 -11.89
N ARG A 54 -22.71 33.38 -12.18
CA ARG A 54 -23.36 32.60 -13.24
C ARG A 54 -24.82 32.33 -12.92
N GLU A 55 -25.13 31.94 -11.69
CA GLU A 55 -26.53 31.75 -11.26
C GLU A 55 -27.33 33.05 -11.35
N LEU A 56 -26.77 34.18 -10.95
CA LEU A 56 -27.42 35.48 -11.11
C LEU A 56 -27.64 35.85 -12.57
N ALA A 57 -26.66 35.60 -13.44
CA ALA A 57 -26.81 35.82 -14.88
C ALA A 57 -27.90 34.92 -15.48
N GLU A 58 -27.97 33.66 -15.06
CA GLU A 58 -29.00 32.71 -15.49
C GLU A 58 -30.39 33.06 -14.93
N LYS A 59 -30.49 33.61 -13.70
CA LYS A 59 -31.73 34.11 -13.10
C LYS A 59 -32.21 35.41 -13.78
N LYS A 60 -31.31 36.37 -14.02
CA LYS A 60 -31.61 37.60 -14.79
C LYS A 60 -32.09 37.29 -16.21
N ALA A 61 -31.61 36.20 -16.81
CA ALA A 61 -32.08 35.73 -18.11
C ALA A 61 -33.44 35.02 -18.09
N LYS A 62 -33.93 34.60 -16.90
CA LYS A 62 -35.14 33.77 -16.77
C LYS A 62 -36.34 34.51 -16.17
N GLU A 63 -36.18 35.45 -15.24
CA GLU A 63 -37.28 36.27 -14.71
C GLU A 63 -36.72 37.40 -13.81
N GLY A 64 -37.33 38.57 -13.87
CA GLY A 64 -36.91 39.76 -13.14
C GLY A 64 -37.13 39.63 -11.63
N GLU A 65 -36.05 39.87 -10.89
CA GLU A 65 -36.02 40.37 -9.50
C GLU A 65 -36.69 39.50 -8.42
N GLU A 66 -35.92 38.59 -7.82
CA GLU A 66 -36.10 38.25 -6.40
C GLU A 66 -34.72 37.96 -5.77
N GLU A 67 -34.30 38.87 -4.91
CA GLU A 67 -33.01 38.86 -4.23
C GLU A 67 -33.17 38.40 -2.78
N THR A 68 -32.10 37.79 -2.27
CA THR A 68 -31.82 37.46 -0.86
C THR A 68 -32.48 36.19 -0.29
N VAL A 69 -31.63 35.21 0.09
CA VAL A 69 -31.80 34.16 1.15
C VAL A 69 -30.96 32.89 0.85
N LYS A 70 -30.53 32.62 -0.39
CA LYS A 70 -29.80 31.37 -0.72
C LYS A 70 -28.31 31.30 -0.32
N GLU A 71 -27.75 32.34 0.29
CA GLU A 71 -26.31 32.40 0.59
C GLU A 71 -25.89 31.51 1.78
N GLU A 72 -26.81 31.22 2.70
CA GLU A 72 -26.52 30.45 3.91
C GLU A 72 -26.67 28.93 3.70
N GLU A 73 -27.67 28.50 2.93
CA GLU A 73 -27.97 27.09 2.69
C GLU A 73 -26.93 26.41 1.77
N VAL A 74 -26.44 27.13 0.76
CA VAL A 74 -25.42 26.59 -0.17
C VAL A 74 -24.03 26.53 0.48
N LYS A 75 -23.74 27.44 1.42
CA LYS A 75 -22.51 27.39 2.24
C LYS A 75 -22.53 26.24 3.24
N ALA A 76 -23.67 25.99 3.90
CA ALA A 76 -23.77 24.91 4.89
C ALA A 76 -23.63 23.52 4.25
N VAL A 77 -24.35 23.25 3.17
CA VAL A 77 -24.35 21.93 2.51
C VAL A 77 -22.99 21.57 1.88
N GLN A 78 -22.22 22.56 1.43
CA GLN A 78 -20.90 22.32 0.82
C GLN A 78 -19.77 22.17 1.84
N VAL A 79 -19.91 22.74 3.05
CA VAL A 79 -18.94 22.52 4.13
C VAL A 79 -19.04 21.09 4.65
N ASP A 80 -20.25 20.53 4.71
CA ASP A 80 -20.48 19.15 5.15
C ASP A 80 -19.89 18.12 4.15
N GLU A 81 -20.13 18.28 2.84
CA GLU A 81 -19.59 17.35 1.83
C GLU A 81 -18.04 17.41 1.75
N ASP A 82 -17.45 18.59 1.97
CA ASP A 82 -15.99 18.79 2.01
C ASP A 82 -15.34 18.18 3.27
N GLU A 83 -16.02 18.23 4.42
CA GLU A 83 -15.52 17.63 5.67
C GLU A 83 -15.58 16.10 5.61
N GLU A 84 -16.62 15.53 4.99
CA GLU A 84 -16.73 14.10 4.72
C GLU A 84 -15.63 13.58 3.79
N GLU A 85 -15.30 14.30 2.70
CA GLU A 85 -14.20 13.93 1.80
C GLU A 85 -12.84 13.98 2.49
N LEU A 86 -12.58 15.02 3.31
CA LEU A 86 -11.33 15.16 4.07
C LEU A 86 -11.18 14.06 5.11
N GLU A 87 -12.25 13.70 5.80
CA GLU A 87 -12.26 12.58 6.73
C GLU A 87 -12.03 11.24 6.02
N ALA A 88 -12.65 11.03 4.85
CA ALA A 88 -12.46 9.81 4.07
C ALA A 88 -11.00 9.64 3.64
N VAL A 89 -10.36 10.72 3.17
CA VAL A 89 -8.94 10.71 2.80
C VAL A 89 -8.05 10.52 4.03
N ALA A 90 -8.36 11.16 5.16
CA ALA A 90 -7.61 10.97 6.40
C ALA A 90 -7.65 9.51 6.89
N LYS A 91 -8.82 8.87 6.85
CA LYS A 91 -9.00 7.44 7.18
C LYS A 91 -8.12 6.55 6.27
N GLN A 92 -8.15 6.79 4.96
CA GLN A 92 -7.31 6.05 4.01
C GLN A 92 -5.81 6.24 4.28
N ILE A 93 -5.37 7.46 4.61
CA ILE A 93 -3.96 7.72 4.95
C ILE A 93 -3.55 6.92 6.19
N THR A 94 -4.40 6.89 7.23
CA THR A 94 -4.09 6.13 8.45
C THR A 94 -4.00 4.64 8.21
N GLU A 95 -4.91 4.08 7.40
CA GLU A 95 -4.89 2.65 7.05
C GLU A 95 -3.61 2.27 6.28
N LEU A 96 -3.21 3.08 5.30
CA LEU A 96 -1.97 2.87 4.54
C LEU A 96 -0.74 2.93 5.44
N GLN A 97 -0.67 3.89 6.37
CA GLN A 97 0.43 3.99 7.32
C GLN A 97 0.53 2.77 8.24
N GLU A 98 -0.62 2.24 8.70
CA GLU A 98 -0.65 1.03 9.52
C GLU A 98 -0.22 -0.22 8.74
N GLU A 99 -0.61 -0.35 7.48
CA GLU A 99 -0.14 -1.41 6.59
C GLU A 99 1.38 -1.34 6.36
N GLU A 100 1.90 -0.17 6.02
CA GLU A 100 3.34 0.05 5.86
C GLU A 100 4.12 -0.31 7.13
N ALA A 101 3.63 0.11 8.30
CA ALA A 101 4.25 -0.22 9.58
C ALA A 101 4.24 -1.73 9.87
N ARG A 102 3.16 -2.45 9.52
CA ARG A 102 3.07 -3.91 9.66
C ARG A 102 4.07 -4.60 8.74
N ASP A 103 4.20 -4.15 7.51
CA ASP A 103 5.13 -4.73 6.54
C ASP A 103 6.59 -4.45 6.86
N LEU A 104 6.92 -3.26 7.33
CA LEU A 104 8.26 -2.94 7.85
C LEU A 104 8.63 -3.84 9.04
N LYS A 105 7.70 -4.06 9.98
CA LYS A 105 7.90 -5.01 11.09
C LYS A 105 8.14 -6.44 10.59
N ARG A 106 7.39 -6.90 9.58
CA ARG A 106 7.57 -8.23 8.96
C ARG A 106 8.94 -8.35 8.28
N LYS A 107 9.32 -7.37 7.47
CA LYS A 107 10.63 -7.32 6.78
C LYS A 107 11.79 -7.28 7.79
N LYS A 108 11.69 -6.48 8.85
CA LYS A 108 12.68 -6.43 9.94
C LYS A 108 12.81 -7.77 10.68
N LYS A 109 11.69 -8.46 10.94
CA LYS A 109 11.72 -9.80 11.55
C LYS A 109 12.38 -10.84 10.64
N ARG A 110 12.13 -10.81 9.32
CA ARG A 110 12.76 -11.75 8.35
C ARG A 110 14.28 -11.53 8.28
N THR A 111 14.70 -10.30 8.05
CA THR A 111 16.13 -9.92 7.98
C THR A 111 16.88 -10.24 9.28
N ASN A 112 16.29 -9.99 10.44
CA ASN A 112 16.91 -10.37 11.72
C ASN A 112 17.02 -11.89 11.91
N LYS A 113 16.03 -12.67 11.45
CA LYS A 113 16.12 -14.15 11.50
C LYS A 113 17.24 -14.67 10.62
N GLU A 114 17.38 -14.14 9.41
CA GLU A 114 18.46 -14.50 8.48
C GLU A 114 19.82 -14.10 9.04
N ARG A 115 19.94 -12.88 9.57
CA ARG A 115 21.16 -12.42 10.23
C ARG A 115 21.53 -13.29 11.44
N LYS A 116 20.55 -13.68 12.27
CA LYS A 116 20.78 -14.59 13.39
C LYS A 116 21.26 -15.96 12.92
N LYS A 117 20.59 -16.57 11.93
CA LYS A 117 21.01 -17.85 11.34
C LYS A 117 22.43 -17.80 10.78
N LEU A 118 22.77 -16.71 10.10
CA LEU A 118 24.13 -16.49 9.59
C LEU A 118 25.13 -16.39 10.74
N GLN A 119 24.80 -15.62 11.78
CA GLN A 119 25.66 -15.47 12.95
C GLN A 119 25.83 -16.78 13.71
N ASP A 120 24.77 -17.56 13.91
CA ASP A 120 24.83 -18.89 14.51
C ASP A 120 25.75 -19.80 13.66
N ARG A 121 25.59 -19.80 12.33
CA ARG A 121 26.46 -20.56 11.42
C ARG A 121 27.94 -20.15 11.52
N LEU A 122 28.22 -18.85 11.61
CA LEU A 122 29.58 -18.33 11.83
C LEU A 122 30.13 -18.73 13.21
N ASN A 123 29.30 -18.65 14.27
CA ASN A 123 29.68 -18.99 15.65
C ASN A 123 29.99 -20.48 15.79
N LEU A 124 29.21 -21.35 15.15
CA LEU A 124 29.48 -22.79 15.07
C LEU A 124 30.65 -23.13 14.11
N LYS A 125 31.34 -22.12 13.53
CA LYS A 125 32.41 -22.29 12.53
C LYS A 125 31.99 -23.09 11.29
N MET A 126 30.69 -23.20 11.03
CA MET A 126 30.13 -23.87 9.85
C MET A 126 30.38 -23.06 8.56
N VAL A 127 30.66 -21.77 8.70
CA VAL A 127 31.18 -20.91 7.63
C VAL A 127 32.37 -20.17 8.21
N LEU A 128 33.58 -20.53 7.75
CA LEU A 128 34.77 -19.72 8.03
C LEU A 128 34.86 -18.61 6.99
N ARG A 129 35.17 -17.39 7.42
CA ARG A 129 35.38 -16.26 6.49
C ARG A 129 36.65 -16.52 5.69
N GLY A 130 36.51 -16.78 4.40
CA GLY A 130 37.63 -17.07 3.48
C GLY A 130 37.94 -18.55 3.28
N ASP A 131 37.14 -19.44 3.88
CA ASP A 131 37.22 -20.88 3.63
C ASP A 131 36.12 -21.24 2.62
N GLU A 132 36.56 -21.50 1.40
CA GLU A 132 35.73 -22.18 0.42
C GLU A 132 35.79 -23.65 0.81
N GLY A 133 35.03 -24.02 1.84
CA GLY A 133 34.98 -25.40 2.36
C GLY A 133 34.83 -26.39 1.21
N PRO A 134 35.24 -27.66 1.40
CA PRO A 134 35.57 -28.60 0.33
C PRO A 134 34.66 -28.43 -0.89
N ARG A 135 35.15 -27.70 -1.89
CA ARG A 135 34.42 -27.55 -3.14
C ARG A 135 34.28 -28.96 -3.70
N LEU A 136 33.09 -29.29 -4.19
CA LEU A 136 32.84 -30.52 -4.93
C LEU A 136 33.53 -30.41 -6.32
N GLU A 137 34.84 -30.14 -6.33
CA GLU A 137 35.66 -30.12 -7.52
C GLU A 137 36.28 -31.50 -7.66
N GLY A 138 35.44 -32.41 -8.14
CA GLY A 138 35.88 -33.62 -8.81
C GLY A 138 35.10 -33.71 -10.12
N GLU A 139 35.79 -33.63 -11.25
CA GLU A 139 35.28 -34.08 -12.56
C GLU A 139 34.90 -35.57 -12.55
N ASP A 140 35.14 -36.27 -11.43
CA ASP A 140 34.85 -37.67 -11.16
C ASP A 140 33.58 -37.88 -10.29
N MET A 141 32.73 -36.86 -10.15
CA MET A 141 31.40 -37.05 -9.56
C MET A 141 30.48 -37.70 -10.59
N PHE A 142 29.92 -38.87 -10.25
CA PHE A 142 28.99 -39.66 -11.06
C PHE A 142 28.03 -38.79 -11.90
N ALA A 143 28.34 -38.66 -13.20
CA ALA A 143 27.48 -37.93 -14.12
C ALA A 143 26.57 -38.92 -14.82
N LEU A 144 25.29 -38.95 -14.45
CA LEU A 144 24.30 -39.87 -15.04
C LEU A 144 24.20 -39.71 -16.57
N ASN A 145 24.51 -38.52 -17.09
CA ASN A 145 24.58 -38.23 -18.53
C ASN A 145 25.66 -39.05 -19.27
N GLN A 146 26.65 -39.61 -18.56
CA GLN A 146 27.67 -40.51 -19.13
C GLN A 146 27.12 -41.92 -19.36
N VAL A 147 25.99 -42.28 -18.73
CA VAL A 147 25.34 -43.58 -18.91
C VAL A 147 24.29 -43.45 -20.00
N THR A 148 24.68 -43.74 -21.25
CA THR A 148 23.79 -43.57 -22.42
C THR A 148 22.99 -44.82 -22.77
N THR A 149 23.35 -45.99 -22.23
CA THR A 149 22.79 -47.29 -22.61
C THR A 149 22.14 -47.99 -21.42
N ILE A 150 21.03 -48.67 -21.66
CA ILE A 150 20.27 -49.42 -20.63
C ILE A 150 21.13 -50.51 -19.98
N GLU A 151 21.99 -51.19 -20.73
CA GLU A 151 22.92 -52.20 -20.20
C GLU A 151 23.94 -51.60 -19.22
N ALA A 152 24.45 -50.40 -19.53
CA ALA A 152 25.38 -49.68 -18.64
C ALA A 152 24.66 -49.21 -17.36
N LEU A 153 23.38 -48.85 -17.46
CA LEU A 153 22.55 -48.50 -16.31
C LEU A 153 22.36 -49.71 -15.38
N ASN A 154 22.02 -50.88 -15.93
CA ASN A 154 21.85 -52.10 -15.13
C ASN A 154 23.15 -52.48 -14.40
N THR A 155 24.30 -52.28 -15.04
CA THR A 155 25.62 -52.55 -14.44
C THR A 155 25.91 -51.65 -13.23
N VAL A 156 25.47 -50.39 -13.26
CA VAL A 156 25.61 -49.46 -12.14
C VAL A 156 24.64 -49.80 -10.99
N ILE A 157 23.45 -50.31 -11.32
CA ILE A 157 22.41 -50.66 -10.33
C ILE A 157 22.78 -51.94 -9.55
N ASP A 158 23.34 -52.94 -10.22
CA ASP A 158 23.65 -54.24 -9.61
C ASP A 158 24.98 -54.27 -8.82
N GLN A 159 25.53 -53.12 -8.44
CA GLN A 159 26.76 -53.07 -7.64
C GLN A 159 26.47 -53.41 -6.18
N VAL A 160 27.07 -54.50 -5.69
CA VAL A 160 27.07 -54.86 -4.28
C VAL A 160 28.05 -53.95 -3.53
N PRO A 161 27.67 -53.33 -2.41
CA PRO A 161 28.57 -52.46 -1.66
C PRO A 161 29.75 -53.26 -1.08
N ASP A 162 30.97 -52.78 -1.28
CA ASP A 162 32.20 -53.38 -0.71
C ASP A 162 32.23 -53.35 0.82
N THR A 163 31.51 -52.38 1.42
CA THR A 163 31.39 -52.24 2.86
C THR A 163 29.93 -52.10 3.24
N VAL A 164 29.40 -53.09 3.97
CA VAL A 164 28.10 -52.99 4.60
C VAL A 164 28.29 -52.24 5.92
N ALA A 165 27.68 -51.07 6.07
CA ALA A 165 27.71 -50.36 7.33
C ALA A 165 26.91 -51.16 8.37
N GLU A 166 27.56 -51.60 9.44
CA GLU A 166 26.87 -52.15 10.60
C GLU A 166 26.15 -51.00 11.29
N SER A 167 24.82 -50.99 11.21
CA SER A 167 24.00 -50.03 11.93
C SER A 167 24.13 -50.29 13.43
N ASP A 168 24.77 -49.37 14.16
CA ASP A 168 24.81 -49.35 15.62
C ASP A 168 23.37 -49.12 16.15
N PRO A 169 22.78 -50.07 16.89
CA PRO A 169 21.39 -49.97 17.33
C PRO A 169 21.12 -48.83 18.34
N ASP A 170 22.16 -48.15 18.83
CA ASP A 170 22.05 -47.11 19.87
C ASP A 170 21.94 -45.66 19.34
N SER A 171 21.94 -45.43 18.01
CA SER A 171 21.93 -44.08 17.42
C SER A 171 20.56 -43.52 17.01
N ASP A 172 19.45 -44.18 17.38
CA ASP A 172 18.07 -43.75 17.03
C ASP A 172 17.12 -43.75 18.23
N ASP A 173 17.55 -43.14 19.35
CA ASP A 173 16.66 -42.88 20.50
C ASP A 173 16.55 -41.39 20.84
N GLU A 174 16.70 -40.50 19.85
CA GLU A 174 16.15 -39.14 19.93
C GLU A 174 14.67 -39.18 19.50
N LEU A 175 13.84 -39.78 20.35
CA LEU A 175 12.38 -39.78 20.25
C LEU A 175 11.87 -38.34 20.07
N GLU A 176 11.59 -37.94 18.85
CA GLU A 176 10.85 -36.70 18.60
C GLU A 176 9.55 -36.75 19.41
N PRO A 177 9.23 -35.72 20.24
CA PRO A 177 8.06 -35.76 21.09
C PRO A 177 6.80 -35.79 20.20
N LYS A 178 6.16 -36.98 20.13
CA LYS A 178 4.91 -37.16 19.39
C LYS A 178 3.89 -36.13 19.89
N ARG A 179 3.54 -35.18 19.02
CA ARG A 179 2.55 -34.13 19.34
C ARG A 179 1.22 -34.81 19.64
N LYS A 180 0.69 -34.61 20.85
CA LYS A 180 -0.65 -35.08 21.22
C LYS A 180 -1.69 -34.39 20.32
N MET A 181 -2.29 -35.14 19.40
CA MET A 181 -3.36 -34.63 18.56
C MET A 181 -4.66 -34.68 19.37
N VAL A 182 -5.26 -33.51 19.62
CA VAL A 182 -6.57 -33.43 20.29
C VAL A 182 -7.63 -33.38 19.19
N PRO A 183 -8.54 -34.37 19.10
CA PRO A 183 -9.61 -34.33 18.09
C PRO A 183 -10.55 -33.17 18.39
N PHE A 184 -10.78 -32.33 17.38
CA PHE A 184 -11.72 -31.22 17.46
C PHE A 184 -13.14 -31.75 17.63
N LYS A 185 -13.76 -31.49 18.79
CA LYS A 185 -15.19 -31.74 19.01
C LYS A 185 -15.96 -30.53 18.48
N ARG A 186 -16.74 -30.74 17.42
CA ARG A 186 -17.63 -29.73 16.87
C ARG A 186 -18.86 -29.63 17.77
N ASP A 187 -18.74 -28.91 18.89
CA ASP A 187 -19.89 -28.62 19.73
C ASP A 187 -20.84 -27.67 18.98
N ARG A 188 -22.11 -28.06 18.92
CA ARG A 188 -23.16 -27.38 18.14
C ARG A 188 -23.52 -25.98 18.68
N THR A 189 -22.84 -25.55 19.74
CA THR A 189 -23.02 -24.26 20.42
C THR A 189 -21.95 -23.24 20.07
N ASP A 190 -20.89 -23.64 19.35
CA ASP A 190 -19.79 -22.73 18.95
C ASP A 190 -20.16 -22.00 17.65
N HIS A 191 -21.29 -21.29 17.70
CA HIS A 191 -21.53 -20.17 16.80
C HIS A 191 -20.80 -19.00 17.42
N LEU A 192 -19.58 -18.72 16.91
CA LEU A 192 -18.92 -17.45 17.14
C LEU A 192 -19.91 -16.37 16.73
N ASP A 193 -20.49 -15.67 17.72
CA ASP A 193 -21.30 -14.51 17.41
C ASP A 193 -20.40 -13.46 16.73
N SER A 194 -21.01 -12.68 15.85
CA SER A 194 -20.30 -11.69 15.03
C SER A 194 -19.81 -10.47 15.82
N SER A 195 -19.91 -10.45 17.15
CA SER A 195 -19.36 -9.39 17.97
C SER A 195 -17.97 -9.77 18.48
N GLY A 196 -16.97 -9.57 17.61
CA GLY A 196 -15.58 -9.54 18.03
C GLY A 196 -15.36 -8.35 18.96
N THR A 197 -15.28 -8.62 20.26
CA THR A 197 -14.63 -7.74 21.25
C THR A 197 -13.28 -8.32 21.66
#